data_AF-A0AAU3ANA1-F1
#
_entry.id   AF-A0AAU3ANA1-F1
#
_cell.length_a   1.000
_cell.length_b   1.000
_cell.length_c   1.000
_cell.angle_alpha   90.00
_cell.angle_beta   90.00
_cell.angle_gamma   90.00
#
_symmetry.space_group_name_H-M   'P 1'
#
loop_
_entity.id
_entity.type
_entity.pdbx_description
1 polymer ?
#
loop_
_entity_poly.entity_id
_entity_poly.type
_entity_poly.pdbx_seq_one_letter_code
_entity_poly.pdbx_strand_id
1 'polypeptide(L)'
;MTTHDQQTTEQWQMQFTSSPKSVSLVRKQAAKALASWGYGTDDIDRTLLICSELATNAVQHGHRSGHLFEVRVATTGTTCLVEVSDPEPRPPSAVSAGVEEEHGRGLRLVAALAEATGHRPRRPVGKTVWASLLLDAPKEDRCTN
;
A
#
# COMPACT_ATOMS: atom_id res chain seq x y z
N MET A 1 -20.56 -13.88 11.87
CA MET A 1 -20.14 -13.21 10.62
C MET A 1 -18.68 -13.57 10.40
N THR A 2 -18.45 -14.50 9.48
CA THR A 2 -17.18 -15.16 9.24
C THR A 2 -16.25 -14.20 8.49
N THR A 3 -15.35 -13.54 9.21
CA THR A 3 -14.16 -12.91 8.63
C THR A 3 -13.45 -14.01 7.85
N HIS A 4 -13.49 -13.95 6.52
CA HIS A 4 -12.69 -14.84 5.69
C HIS A 4 -11.23 -14.49 6.00
N ASP A 5 -10.63 -15.30 6.84
CA ASP A 5 -9.20 -15.31 7.14
C ASP A 5 -8.52 -15.74 5.84
N GLN A 6 -8.32 -14.78 4.94
CA GLN A 6 -7.47 -14.93 3.78
C GLN A 6 -6.07 -15.19 4.35
N GLN A 7 -5.68 -16.47 4.41
CA GLN A 7 -4.40 -16.90 4.95
C GLN A 7 -3.30 -16.15 4.22
N THR A 8 -2.80 -15.09 4.85
CA THR A 8 -1.72 -14.28 4.32
C THR A 8 -0.46 -15.12 4.43
N THR A 9 0.15 -15.44 3.29
CA THR A 9 1.38 -16.21 3.23
C THR A 9 2.54 -15.41 3.80
N GLU A 10 2.62 -14.14 3.40
CA GLU A 10 3.71 -13.24 3.77
C GLU A 10 3.18 -11.85 4.08
N GLN A 11 3.75 -11.19 5.08
CA GLN A 11 3.40 -9.81 5.40
C GLN A 11 4.58 -9.02 5.96
N TRP A 12 4.57 -7.73 5.65
CA TRP A 12 5.50 -6.74 6.15
C TRP A 12 4.72 -5.51 6.59
N GLN A 13 5.07 -4.94 7.74
CA GLN A 13 4.49 -3.70 8.22
C GLN A 13 5.53 -2.84 8.93
N MET A 14 5.49 -1.51 8.71
CA MET A 14 6.35 -0.54 9.37
C MET A 14 5.68 0.81 9.54
N GLN A 15 6.12 1.57 10.55
CA GLN A 15 5.66 2.93 10.82
C GLN A 15 6.68 3.97 10.36
N PHE A 16 6.19 5.10 9.88
CA PHE A 16 6.97 6.16 9.28
C PHE A 16 6.50 7.53 9.76
N THR A 17 7.43 8.48 9.85
CA THR A 17 7.06 9.88 10.11
C THR A 17 6.36 10.47 8.89
N SER A 18 5.44 11.41 9.11
CA SER A 18 4.74 12.11 8.03
C SER A 18 5.66 13.14 7.34
N SER A 19 6.64 12.66 6.59
CA SER A 19 7.63 13.48 5.86
C SER A 19 7.82 12.98 4.43
N PRO A 20 8.15 13.85 3.46
CA PRO A 20 8.40 13.41 2.08
C PRO A 20 9.53 12.37 1.95
N LYS A 21 10.54 12.42 2.83
CA LYS A 21 11.63 11.44 2.87
C LYS A 21 11.13 10.03 3.19
N SER A 22 10.03 9.92 3.94
CA SER A 22 9.44 8.65 4.30
C SER A 22 8.89 7.89 3.10
N VAL A 23 8.42 8.56 2.04
CA VAL A 23 7.92 7.89 0.83
C VAL A 23 9.04 7.08 0.16
N SER A 24 10.23 7.65 0.05
CA SER A 24 11.42 6.94 -0.47
C SER A 24 11.83 5.77 0.42
N LEU A 25 11.70 5.90 1.74
CA LEU A 25 12.01 4.82 2.67
C LEU A 25 10.97 3.69 2.61
N VAL A 26 9.68 4.03 2.51
CA VAL A 26 8.58 3.08 2.27
C VAL A 26 8.88 2.25 1.03
N ARG A 27 9.19 2.89 -0.10
CA ARG A 27 9.54 2.18 -1.33
C ARG A 27 10.69 1.20 -1.12
N LYS A 28 11.79 1.66 -0.53
CA LYS A 28 12.98 0.83 -0.31
C LYS A 28 12.67 -0.40 0.55
N GLN A 29 11.90 -0.23 1.61
CA GLN A 29 11.58 -1.31 2.54
C GLN A 29 10.56 -2.29 1.97
N ALA A 30 9.54 -1.80 1.27
CA ALA A 30 8.57 -2.64 0.57
C ALA A 30 9.23 -3.46 -0.55
N ALA A 31 10.17 -2.85 -1.30
CA ALA A 31 10.92 -3.54 -2.35
C ALA A 31 11.74 -4.70 -1.77
N LYS A 32 12.40 -4.46 -0.64
CA LYS A 32 13.18 -5.48 0.07
C LYS A 32 12.28 -6.63 0.55
N ALA A 33 11.11 -6.33 1.08
CA ALA A 33 10.15 -7.35 1.53
C ALA A 33 9.66 -8.22 0.36
N LEU A 34 9.16 -7.60 -0.71
CA LEU A 34 8.66 -8.33 -1.89
C LEU A 34 9.76 -9.16 -2.58
N ALA A 35 10.98 -8.62 -2.67
CA ALA A 35 12.12 -9.38 -3.18
C ALA A 35 12.47 -10.58 -2.29
N SER A 36 12.42 -10.42 -0.97
CA SER A 36 12.65 -11.54 -0.04
C SER A 36 11.57 -12.63 -0.10
N TRP A 37 10.39 -12.30 -0.63
CA TRP A 37 9.29 -13.24 -0.87
C TRP A 37 9.32 -13.87 -2.27
N GLY A 38 10.32 -13.54 -3.11
CA GLY A 38 10.53 -14.17 -4.41
C GLY A 38 9.70 -13.59 -5.58
N TYR A 39 9.11 -12.40 -5.42
CA TYR A 39 8.39 -11.74 -6.51
C TYR A 39 9.32 -11.12 -7.55
N GLY A 40 8.87 -11.09 -8.81
CA GLY A 40 9.62 -10.50 -9.92
C GLY A 40 9.67 -8.97 -9.87
N THR A 41 10.59 -8.38 -10.64
CA THR A 41 10.77 -6.92 -10.69
C THR A 41 9.51 -6.17 -11.13
N ASP A 42 8.74 -6.69 -12.09
CA ASP A 42 7.50 -6.06 -12.55
C ASP A 42 6.42 -6.00 -11.45
N ASP A 43 6.25 -7.09 -10.67
CA ASP A 43 5.37 -7.14 -9.50
C ASP A 43 5.81 -6.16 -8.42
N ILE A 44 7.11 -6.11 -8.17
CA ILE A 44 7.71 -5.18 -7.22
C ILE A 44 7.40 -3.75 -7.66
N ASP A 45 7.73 -3.37 -8.89
CA ASP A 45 7.58 -1.99 -9.38
C ASP A 45 6.11 -1.53 -9.35
N ARG A 46 5.16 -2.39 -9.75
CA ARG A 46 3.72 -2.12 -9.65
C ARG A 46 3.29 -1.90 -8.20
N THR A 47 3.71 -2.77 -7.29
CA THR A 47 3.38 -2.66 -5.86
C THR A 47 4.01 -1.40 -5.24
N LEU A 48 5.24 -1.05 -5.63
CA LEU A 48 5.95 0.13 -5.16
C LEU A 48 5.31 1.43 -5.64
N LEU A 49 4.74 1.45 -6.85
CA LEU A 49 3.98 2.59 -7.34
C LEU A 49 2.76 2.82 -6.45
N ILE A 50 1.96 1.77 -6.19
CA ILE A 50 0.79 1.85 -5.30
C ILE A 50 1.20 2.29 -3.89
N CYS A 51 2.26 1.68 -3.32
CA CYS A 51 2.80 2.08 -2.02
C CYS A 51 3.16 3.58 -1.98
N SER A 52 3.77 4.10 -3.06
CA SER A 52 4.21 5.49 -3.14
C SER A 52 3.05 6.46 -3.18
N GLU A 53 2.03 6.16 -3.98
CA GLU A 53 0.85 7.00 -4.11
C GLU A 53 0.05 7.04 -2.80
N LEU A 54 -0.17 5.88 -2.16
CA LEU A 54 -0.85 5.83 -0.87
C LEU A 54 -0.05 6.51 0.24
N ALA A 55 1.27 6.31 0.30
CA ALA A 55 2.12 6.98 1.28
C ALA A 55 2.21 8.50 1.04
N THR A 56 2.22 8.94 -0.22
CA THR A 56 2.20 10.38 -0.57
C THR A 56 0.89 11.01 -0.11
N ASN A 57 -0.24 10.35 -0.33
CA ASN A 57 -1.53 10.79 0.20
C ASN A 57 -1.52 10.88 1.73
N ALA A 58 -0.95 9.91 2.43
CA ALA A 58 -0.82 9.96 3.89
C ALA A 58 0.10 11.10 4.37
N VAL A 59 1.21 11.37 3.68
CA VAL A 59 2.12 12.47 4.02
C VAL A 59 1.47 13.84 3.77
N GLN A 60 0.75 14.00 2.65
CA GLN A 60 0.14 15.27 2.27
C GLN A 60 -1.13 15.58 3.07
N HIS A 61 -1.96 14.57 3.35
CA HIS A 61 -3.29 14.78 3.90
C HIS A 61 -3.52 14.12 5.27
N GLY A 62 -2.70 13.15 5.64
CA GLY A 62 -2.73 12.46 6.94
C GLY A 62 -1.87 13.10 8.03
N HIS A 63 -1.20 14.22 7.73
CA HIS A 63 -0.27 14.85 8.65
C HIS A 63 -0.97 15.38 9.91
N ARG A 64 -0.64 14.78 11.04
CA ARG A 64 -0.80 15.36 12.38
C ARG A 64 0.55 15.38 13.08
N SER A 65 0.92 16.53 13.63
CA SER A 65 2.22 16.72 14.28
C SER A 65 2.44 15.66 15.37
N GLY A 66 3.61 15.00 15.34
CA GLY A 66 3.96 13.95 16.29
C GLY A 66 3.36 12.56 16.04
N HIS A 67 2.58 12.38 14.96
CA HIS A 67 1.99 11.09 14.62
C HIS A 67 2.68 10.42 13.42
N LEU A 68 2.74 9.09 13.49
CA LEU A 68 3.26 8.22 12.43
C LEU A 68 2.10 7.73 11.54
N PHE A 69 2.42 7.40 10.30
CA PHE A 69 1.57 6.56 9.46
C PHE A 69 2.20 5.17 9.36
N GLU A 70 1.36 4.15 9.15
CA GLU A 70 1.76 2.76 9.07
C GLU A 70 1.53 2.26 7.65
N VAL A 71 2.51 1.57 7.08
CA VAL A 71 2.37 0.87 5.81
C VAL A 71 2.41 -0.61 6.08
N ARG A 72 1.47 -1.35 5.52
CA ARG A 72 1.43 -2.81 5.53
C ARG A 72 1.33 -3.30 4.09
N VAL A 73 2.13 -4.31 3.77
CA VAL A 73 2.08 -5.07 2.53
C VAL A 73 1.87 -6.51 2.93
N ALA A 74 0.81 -7.13 2.44
CA ALA A 74 0.45 -8.51 2.71
C ALA A 74 0.18 -9.23 1.39
N THR A 75 0.45 -10.53 1.32
CA THR A 75 0.15 -11.33 0.12
C THR A 75 -0.36 -12.71 0.46
N THR A 76 -1.23 -13.25 -0.39
CA THR A 76 -1.69 -14.64 -0.40
C THR A 76 -0.99 -15.49 -1.46
N GLY A 77 0.09 -14.98 -2.06
CA GLY A 77 0.87 -15.63 -3.13
C GLY A 77 0.57 -15.05 -4.51
N THR A 78 -0.70 -14.79 -4.83
CA THR A 78 -1.13 -14.24 -6.14
C THR A 78 -1.90 -12.93 -6.01
N THR A 79 -2.20 -12.50 -4.79
CA THR A 79 -2.84 -11.22 -4.52
C THR A 79 -2.07 -10.49 -3.45
N CYS A 80 -1.69 -9.25 -3.73
CA CYS A 80 -1.07 -8.35 -2.79
C CYS A 80 -2.08 -7.33 -2.30
N LEU A 81 -2.07 -7.07 -1.00
CA LEU A 81 -2.80 -6.00 -0.35
C LEU A 81 -1.81 -4.98 0.22
N VAL A 82 -1.89 -3.75 -0.26
CA VAL A 82 -1.16 -2.61 0.27
C VAL A 82 -2.12 -1.78 1.11
N GLU A 83 -1.75 -1.51 2.36
CA GLU A 83 -2.53 -0.72 3.30
C GLU A 83 -1.68 0.41 3.86
N VAL A 84 -2.23 1.63 3.87
CA VAL A 84 -1.62 2.78 4.53
C VAL A 84 -2.60 3.34 5.54
N SER A 85 -2.18 3.33 6.81
CA SER A 85 -2.96 3.82 7.93
C SER A 85 -2.40 5.14 8.44
N ASP A 86 -3.25 6.16 8.52
CA ASP A 86 -2.88 7.50 9.00
C ASP A 86 -3.85 7.95 10.10
N PRO A 87 -3.43 8.86 11.00
CA PRO A 87 -4.24 9.28 12.15
C PRO A 87 -5.39 10.23 11.78
N GLU A 88 -5.50 10.66 10.51
CA GLU A 88 -6.51 11.60 10.05
C GLU A 88 -7.79 10.86 9.61
N PRO A 89 -8.92 11.00 10.34
CA PRO A 89 -10.14 10.27 10.04
C PRO A 89 -10.87 10.79 8.79
N ARG A 90 -10.51 11.97 8.27
CA ARG A 90 -11.08 12.45 7.00
C ARG A 90 -10.78 11.46 5.88
N PRO A 91 -11.76 11.20 4.98
CA PRO A 91 -11.56 10.31 3.86
C PRO A 91 -10.38 10.79 3.01
N PRO A 92 -9.68 9.87 2.32
CA PRO A 92 -8.57 10.27 1.46
C PRO A 92 -9.07 11.26 0.41
N SER A 93 -8.24 12.25 0.05
CA SER A 93 -8.53 13.22 -1.02
C SER A 93 -8.93 12.53 -2.34
N ALA A 94 -8.50 11.26 -2.50
CA ALA A 94 -8.90 10.35 -3.56
C ALA A 94 -10.41 10.16 -3.76
N VAL A 95 -11.23 10.30 -2.72
CA VAL A 95 -12.70 10.23 -2.82
C VAL A 95 -13.29 11.61 -3.17
N SER A 96 -12.53 12.69 -2.94
CA SER A 96 -12.93 14.08 -3.16
C SER A 96 -12.55 14.60 -4.56
N ALA A 97 -11.55 13.99 -5.20
CA ALA A 97 -11.03 14.37 -6.51
C ALA A 97 -11.95 13.86 -7.63
N GLY A 98 -13.12 14.49 -7.77
CA GLY A 98 -13.88 14.43 -9.01
C GLY A 98 -13.08 15.09 -10.14
N VAL A 99 -12.52 14.27 -11.03
CA VAL A 99 -12.08 14.53 -12.42
C VAL A 99 -11.12 15.70 -12.73
N GLU A 100 -11.03 16.77 -11.93
CA GLU A 100 -10.47 18.06 -12.37
C GLU A 100 -9.21 18.56 -11.65
N GLU A 101 -8.72 17.90 -10.59
CA GLU A 101 -7.45 18.34 -9.99
C GLU A 101 -6.25 17.61 -10.59
N GLU A 102 -5.21 18.39 -10.88
CA GLU A 102 -3.90 17.95 -11.39
C GLU A 102 -3.20 16.92 -10.47
N HIS A 103 -3.70 16.75 -9.23
CA HIS A 103 -3.37 15.69 -8.26
C HIS A 103 -4.03 14.32 -8.58
N GLY A 104 -4.85 14.20 -9.61
CA GLY A 104 -5.58 12.98 -9.99
C GLY A 104 -4.77 11.94 -10.80
N ARG A 105 -3.52 12.24 -11.19
CA ARG A 105 -2.71 11.29 -12.00
C ARG A 105 -2.26 10.07 -11.20
N GLY A 106 -1.85 10.25 -9.95
CA GLY A 106 -1.43 9.16 -9.06
C GLY A 106 -2.54 8.14 -8.82
N LEU A 107 -3.78 8.62 -8.67
CA LEU A 107 -4.94 7.77 -8.46
C LEU A 107 -5.42 7.05 -9.71
N ARG A 108 -5.27 7.65 -10.90
CA ARG A 108 -5.50 6.94 -12.16
C ARG A 108 -4.49 5.81 -12.35
N LEU A 109 -3.25 5.98 -11.90
CA LEU A 109 -2.24 4.93 -11.93
C LEU A 109 -2.56 3.80 -10.93
N VAL A 110 -2.96 4.13 -9.70
CA VAL A 110 -3.43 3.12 -8.73
C VAL A 110 -4.66 2.40 -9.27
N ALA A 111 -5.65 3.12 -9.79
CA ALA A 111 -6.87 2.52 -10.33
C ALA A 111 -6.64 1.67 -11.59
N ALA A 112 -5.59 1.95 -12.37
CA ALA A 112 -5.23 1.16 -13.54
C ALA A 112 -4.47 -0.12 -13.18
N LEU A 113 -3.81 -0.18 -12.01
CA LEU A 113 -3.00 -1.31 -11.57
C LEU A 113 -3.67 -2.16 -10.49
N ALA A 114 -4.59 -1.57 -9.72
CA ALA A 114 -5.27 -2.24 -8.63
C ALA A 114 -6.55 -2.91 -9.12
N GLU A 115 -6.76 -4.15 -8.68
CA GLU A 115 -8.02 -4.86 -8.83
C GLU A 115 -9.14 -4.20 -8.03
N ALA A 116 -8.81 -3.72 -6.84
CA ALA A 116 -9.73 -3.02 -5.97
C ALA A 116 -8.99 -2.02 -5.10
N THR A 117 -9.69 -0.95 -4.73
CA THR A 117 -9.19 0.04 -3.78
C THR A 117 -10.33 0.51 -2.90
N GLY A 118 -9.99 0.96 -1.71
CA GLY A 118 -10.96 1.55 -0.81
C GLY A 118 -10.29 2.19 0.40
N HIS A 119 -11.13 2.56 1.35
CA HIS A 119 -10.70 3.05 2.64
C HIS A 119 -11.65 2.56 3.72
N ARG A 120 -11.16 2.49 4.96
CA ARG A 120 -11.96 2.12 6.13
C ARG A 120 -11.51 2.91 7.36
N PRO A 121 -12.41 3.20 8.31
CA PRO A 121 -12.02 3.80 9.59
C PRO A 121 -11.05 2.90 10.35
N ARG A 122 -10.02 3.48 10.97
CA ARG A 122 -9.11 2.79 11.89
C ARG A 122 -9.49 3.13 13.32
N ARG A 123 -9.57 2.11 14.19
CA ARG A 123 -9.78 2.29 15.62
C ARG A 123 -8.43 2.41 16.34
N PRO A 124 -8.29 3.26 17.38
CA PRO A 124 -9.31 4.16 17.94
C PRO A 124 -9.54 5.46 17.13
N VAL A 125 -8.59 5.89 16.30
CA VAL A 125 -8.72 7.06 15.40
C VAL A 125 -7.92 6.85 14.12
N GLY A 126 -8.37 7.47 13.04
CA GLY A 126 -7.68 7.50 11.75
C GLY A 126 -8.41 6.75 10.66
N LYS A 127 -7.72 6.53 9.54
CA LYS A 127 -8.20 5.74 8.42
C LYS A 127 -7.13 4.78 7.96
N THR A 128 -7.56 3.73 7.27
CA THR A 128 -6.70 2.87 6.45
C THR A 128 -7.18 2.97 5.01
N VAL A 129 -6.32 3.46 4.13
CA VAL A 129 -6.51 3.41 2.68
C VAL A 129 -5.82 2.15 2.17
N TRP A 130 -6.45 1.44 1.25
CA TRP A 130 -5.93 0.17 0.77
C TRP A 130 -6.13 0.01 -0.73
N ALA A 131 -5.26 -0.79 -1.35
CA ALA A 131 -5.36 -1.23 -2.72
C ALA A 131 -4.89 -2.68 -2.82
N SER A 132 -5.57 -3.47 -3.63
CA SER A 132 -5.16 -4.84 -3.94
C SER A 132 -4.78 -4.97 -5.41
N LEU A 133 -3.78 -5.77 -5.71
CA LEU A 133 -3.32 -6.07 -7.06
C LEU A 133 -3.00 -7.55 -7.20
N LEU A 134 -3.12 -8.07 -8.41
CA LEU A 134 -2.64 -9.41 -8.74
C LEU A 134 -1.12 -9.39 -8.87
N LEU A 135 -0.49 -10.38 -8.27
CA LEU A 135 0.92 -10.68 -8.47
C LEU A 135 1.02 -11.98 -9.27
N ASP A 136 2.08 -12.10 -10.05
CA ASP A 136 2.45 -13.41 -10.55
C ASP A 136 2.94 -14.26 -9.37
N ALA A 137 2.70 -15.57 -9.43
CA ALA A 137 3.17 -16.47 -8.37
C ALA A 137 4.68 -16.27 -8.18
N PRO A 138 5.17 -16.18 -6.93
CA PRO A 138 6.59 -15.99 -6.68
C PRO A 138 7.35 -17.10 -7.39
N LYS A 139 8.45 -16.74 -8.05
CA LYS A 139 9.26 -17.74 -8.75
C LYS A 139 9.77 -18.69 -7.68
N GLU A 140 9.28 -19.94 -7.69
CA GLU A 140 9.96 -21.01 -6.99
C GLU A 140 11.36 -21.07 -7.61
N ASP A 141 12.36 -20.62 -6.86
CA ASP A 141 13.74 -20.96 -7.16
C ASP A 141 13.83 -22.48 -7.03
N ARG A 142 13.53 -23.17 -8.14
CA ARG A 142 13.84 -24.57 -8.33
C ARG A 142 15.35 -24.68 -8.37
N CYS A 143 15.98 -24.66 -7.21
CA CYS A 143 17.24 -25.34 -6.97
C CYS A 143 17.00 -26.82 -7.22
N THR A 144 17.04 -27.19 -8.50
CA THR A 144 17.21 -28.57 -8.92
C THR A 144 18.70 -28.85 -8.78
N ASN A 145 19.10 -29.52 -7.71
CA ASN A 145 20.38 -30.22 -7.66
C ASN A 145 20.23 -31.48 -6.80
#